data_AF-A0A9D9N1B9-F1
#
_entry.id   AF-A0A9D9N1B9-F1
#
_cell.length_a   1.000
_cell.length_b   1.000
_cell.length_c   1.000
_cell.angle_alpha   90.00
_cell.angle_beta   90.00
_cell.angle_gamma   90.00
#
_symmetry.space_group_name_H-M   'P 1'
#
loop_
_entity.id
_entity.type
_entity.pdbx_description
1 polymer ?
#
loop_
_entity_poly.entity_id
_entity_poly.type
_entity_poly.pdbx_seq_one_letter_code
_entity_poly.pdbx_strand_id
1 'polypeptide(L)' 'MERIIECVPNFSEGRNHETIEAIVNAIEKSGGVRILNVDPGEATNRTVVTFTGSPEAVVEAAFNGVR' A
#
# COMPACT_ATOMS: atom_id res chain seq x y z
N MET A 1 0.70 -24.47 -7.24
CA MET A 1 1.63 -23.31 -7.30
C MET A 1 0.96 -22.20 -6.53
N GLU A 2 1.60 -21.65 -5.50
CA GLU A 2 1.06 -20.48 -4.81
C GLU A 2 1.09 -19.29 -5.76
N ARG A 3 -0.05 -18.58 -5.88
CA ARG A 3 -0.16 -17.37 -6.70
C ARG A 3 0.17 -16.18 -5.81
N ILE A 4 1.17 -15.41 -6.21
CA ILE A 4 1.57 -14.17 -5.56
C ILE A 4 1.35 -13.03 -6.55
N ILE A 5 0.69 -11.97 -6.09
CA ILE A 5 0.49 -10.72 -6.85
C ILE A 5 1.24 -9.61 -6.12
N GLU A 6 1.93 -8.76 -6.90
CA GLU A 6 2.46 -7.49 -6.44
C GLU A 6 1.47 -6.37 -6.79
N CYS A 7 1.20 -5.50 -5.83
CA CYS A 7 0.38 -4.31 -6.01
C CYS A 7 1.20 -3.07 -5.65
N VAL A 8 1.12 -2.07 -6.53
CA VAL A 8 1.94 -0.84 -6.45
C VAL A 8 1.03 0.40 -6.54
N PRO A 9 0.09 0.60 -5.60
CA PRO A 9 -0.74 1.79 -5.61
C PRO A 9 0.07 3.07 -5.42
N ASN A 10 -0.42 4.13 -6.05
CA ASN A 10 0.15 5.47 -5.98
C ASN A 10 -0.86 6.38 -5.28
N PHE A 11 -0.45 7.01 -4.19
CA PHE A 11 -1.25 7.98 -3.44
C PHE A 11 -0.71 9.39 -3.67
N SER A 12 -1.58 10.35 -3.95
CA SER A 12 -1.22 11.75 -4.19
C SER A 12 -0.98 12.54 -2.88
N GLU A 13 -0.16 11.95 -2.01
CA GLU A 13 0.31 12.52 -0.76
C GLU A 13 1.76 12.08 -0.56
N GLY A 14 2.67 13.02 -0.33
CA GLY A 14 4.10 12.73 -0.13
C GLY A 14 4.76 13.54 0.98
N ARG A 15 3.98 14.28 1.78
CA ARG A 15 4.47 15.24 2.78
C ARG A 15 3.90 14.96 4.16
N ASN A 16 2.59 14.71 4.24
CA ASN A 16 1.91 14.42 5.48
C ASN A 16 2.18 12.96 5.90
N HIS A 17 3.09 12.80 6.85
CA HIS A 17 3.50 11.50 7.37
C HIS A 17 2.35 10.76 8.05
N GLU A 18 1.48 11.47 8.78
CA GLU A 18 0.33 10.85 9.46
C GLU A 18 -0.64 10.24 8.44
N THR A 19 -0.89 10.92 7.32
CA THR A 19 -1.73 10.41 6.23
C THR A 19 -1.09 9.19 5.56
N ILE A 20 0.21 9.26 5.27
CA ILE A 20 0.95 8.16 4.64
C ILE A 20 0.94 6.93 5.56
N GLU A 21 1.22 7.10 6.84
CA GLU A 21 1.18 6.03 7.83
C GLU A 21 -0.22 5.44 7.98
N ALA A 22 -1.28 6.26 7.97
CA ALA A 22 -2.66 5.77 8.02
C ALA A 22 -2.98 4.84 6.84
N ILE A 23 -2.55 5.21 5.62
CA ILE A 23 -2.73 4.40 4.40
C ILE A 23 -1.96 3.08 4.52
N VAL A 24 -0.68 3.12 4.88
CA VAL A 24 0.16 1.93 5.01
C VAL A 24 -0.41 0.99 6.07
N ASN A 25 -0.84 1.54 7.22
CA ASN A 25 -1.47 0.78 8.28
C ASN A 25 -2.79 0.14 7.84
N ALA A 26 -3.60 0.80 7.02
CA ALA A 26 -4.84 0.24 6.50
C ALA A 26 -4.59 -0.95 5.57
N ILE A 27 -3.54 -0.87 4.73
CA ILE A 27 -3.09 -1.97 3.87
C ILE A 27 -2.56 -3.13 4.71
N GLU A 28 -1.69 -2.88 5.69
CA GLU A 28 -1.10 -3.93 6.51
C GLU A 28 -2.13 -4.65 7.40
N LYS A 29 -3.09 -3.90 7.96
CA LYS A 29 -4.15 -4.44 8.84
C LYS A 29 -5.18 -5.28 8.11
N SER A 30 -5.28 -5.24 6.77
CA SER A 30 -6.16 -6.16 6.03
C SER A 30 -5.73 -7.62 6.21
N GLY A 31 -4.46 -7.86 6.55
CA GLY A 31 -3.89 -9.19 6.63
C GLY A 31 -3.69 -9.83 5.25
N GLY A 32 -2.92 -10.93 5.22
CA GLY A 32 -2.68 -11.70 4.00
C GLY A 32 -1.77 -11.04 2.96
N VAL A 33 -1.24 -9.85 3.25
CA VAL A 33 -0.25 -9.15 2.43
C VAL A 33 1.01 -8.82 3.23
N ARG A 34 2.11 -8.58 2.54
CA ARG A 34 3.38 -8.10 3.09
C ARG A 34 3.77 -6.80 2.40
N ILE A 35 3.97 -5.74 3.18
CA ILE A 35 4.58 -4.49 2.69
C ILE A 35 6.04 -4.77 2.33
N LEU A 36 6.43 -4.40 1.11
CA LEU A 36 7.79 -4.52 0.60
C LEU A 36 8.53 -3.18 0.61
N ASN A 37 7.83 -2.09 0.28
CA ASN A 37 8.40 -0.76 0.25
C ASN A 37 7.34 0.33 0.44
N VAL A 38 7.75 1.44 1.02
CA VAL A 38 6.98 2.70 1.10
C VAL A 38 7.93 3.81 0.69
N ASP A 39 7.64 4.45 -0.45
CA ASP A 39 8.51 5.46 -1.06
C ASP A 39 7.76 6.80 -1.19
N PRO A 40 7.85 7.69 -0.19
CA PRO A 40 7.27 9.02 -0.23
C PRO A 40 8.18 10.00 -0.98
N GLY A 41 7.64 10.62 -2.02
CA GLY A 41 8.27 11.70 -2.76
C GLY A 41 7.69 13.07 -2.37
N GLU A 42 8.38 13.79 -1.50
CA GLU A 42 7.97 15.12 -0.99
C GLU A 42 7.81 16.17 -2.10
N ALA A 43 8.77 16.21 -3.03
CA ALA A 43 8.78 17.13 -4.17
C ALA A 43 7.65 16.81 -5.17
N THR A 44 7.37 15.53 -5.39
CA THR A 44 6.29 15.06 -6.29
C THR A 44 4.93 15.02 -5.63
N ASN A 45 4.84 15.21 -4.31
CA ASN A 45 3.65 15.00 -3.48
C ASN A 45 2.94 13.68 -3.77
N ARG A 46 3.72 12.59 -3.76
CA ARG A 46 3.23 11.25 -4.11
C ARG A 46 3.95 10.19 -3.28
N THR A 47 3.22 9.19 -2.81
CA THR A 47 3.77 8.01 -2.16
C THR A 47 3.45 6.77 -2.98
N VAL A 48 4.48 5.95 -3.23
CA VAL A 48 4.33 4.61 -3.82
C VAL A 48 4.42 3.59 -2.71
N VAL A 49 3.36 2.79 -2.53
CA VAL A 49 3.36 1.66 -1.59
C VAL A 49 3.45 0.38 -2.40
N THR A 50 4.37 -0.51 -2.06
CA THR A 50 4.55 -1.81 -2.74
C THR A 50 4.27 -2.92 -1.76
N PHE A 51 3.38 -3.86 -2.10
CA PHE A 51 3.09 -5.02 -1.27
C PHE A 51 2.71 -6.25 -2.09
N THR A 52 2.86 -7.42 -1.49
CA THR A 52 2.58 -8.72 -2.13
C THR A 52 1.68 -9.61 -1.28
N GLY A 53 0.86 -10.43 -1.91
CA GLY A 53 0.01 -11.42 -1.24
C GLY A 53 -0.72 -12.33 -2.23
N SER A 54 -1.69 -13.12 -1.74
CA SER A 54 -2.61 -13.84 -2.63
C SER A 54 -3.47 -12.86 -3.44
N PRO A 55 -4.01 -13.25 -4.60
CA PRO A 55 -4.85 -12.37 -5.40
C PRO A 55 -6.00 -11.73 -4.60
N GLU A 56 -6.65 -12.51 -3.74
CA GLU A 56 -7.78 -12.06 -2.93
C GLU A 56 -7.34 -11.08 -1.83
N ALA A 57 -6.26 -11.40 -1.12
CA ALA A 57 -5.73 -10.53 -0.07
C ALA A 57 -5.21 -9.18 -0.62
N VAL A 58 -4.59 -9.21 -1.80
CA VAL A 58 -4.09 -7.99 -2.45
C VAL A 58 -5.21 -7.03 -2.82
N VAL A 59 -6.32 -7.55 -3.35
CA VAL A 59 -7.49 -6.72 -3.69
C VAL A 59 -8.07 -6.08 -2.44
N GLU A 60 -8.28 -6.86 -1.37
CA GLU A 60 -8.80 -6.34 -0.10
C GLU A 60 -7.90 -5.26 0.51
N ALA A 61 -6.58 -5.52 0.54
CA ALA A 61 -5.59 -4.57 1.05
C ALA A 61 -5.58 -3.26 0.24
N ALA A 62 -5.61 -3.36 -1.09
CA ALA A 62 -5.66 -2.19 -1.97
C ALA A 62 -6.93 -1.34 -1.74
N PHE A 63 -8.09 -1.98 -1.57
CA PHE A 63 -9.34 -1.28 -1.27
C PHE A 63 -9.33 -0.61 0.12
N ASN A 64 -8.71 -1.23 1.12
CA ASN A 64 -8.58 -0.61 2.44
C ASN A 64 -7.63 0.58 2.44
N GLY A 65 -6.58 0.58 1.61
CA GLY A 65 -5.67 1.72 1.47
C GLY A 65 -6.30 2.98 0.87
N VAL A 66 -7.45 2.88 0.16
CA VAL A 66 -8.14 4.01 -0.48
C VAL A 66 -9.41 4.46 0.26
N ARG A 67 -9.73 3.86 1.41
CA ARG A 67 -10.93 4.18 2.22
C ARG A 67 -10.73 5.35 3.16
#